data_AF-A0AAW2XV44-F1
#
_entry.id   AF-A0AAW2XV44-F1
#
_cell.length_a   1.000
_cell.length_b   1.000
_cell.length_c   1.000
_cell.angle_alpha   90.00
_cell.angle_beta   90.00
_cell.angle_gamma   90.00
#
_symmetry.space_group_name_H-M   'P 1'
#
loop_
_entity.id
_entity.type
_entity.pdbx_description
1 polymer ?
#
loop_
_entity_poly.entity_id
_entity_poly.type
_entity_poly.pdbx_seq_one_letter_code
_entity_poly.pdbx_strand_id
1 'polypeptide(L)'
;MAGQDAESSIARCHLASEPRTQRMKTRLHEVVVNLEEVSSMETEITVLSFELEDCRQVVQEMASAYRGGGIADMRRDMEQMSIQIGLLQRVVSNAHVVAHDAGVRLRIPKPKAYNGVRDAKEVENFLFDIEQYFLAVNVEDEARKESIAIMYLTGDAKLWWRTKYAEIQANQVRLDTWALLREAIHEQFFLENVE
;
A
#
# COMPACT_ATOMS: atom_id res chain seq x y z
N MET A 1 -13.45 -102.82 -30.21
CA MET A 1 -12.54 -101.68 -29.97
C MET A 1 -12.78 -100.59 -31.02
N ALA A 2 -13.94 -99.91 -30.99
CA ALA A 2 -14.23 -98.80 -31.92
C ALA A 2 -15.35 -97.87 -31.38
N GLY A 3 -15.42 -97.68 -30.05
CA GLY A 3 -16.53 -96.95 -29.42
C GLY A 3 -16.14 -95.91 -28.37
N GLN A 4 -14.91 -95.92 -27.86
CA GLN A 4 -14.48 -94.99 -26.79
C GLN A 4 -13.76 -93.73 -27.29
N ASP A 5 -13.25 -93.74 -28.53
CA ASP A 5 -12.49 -92.60 -29.06
C ASP A 5 -13.38 -91.49 -29.64
N ALA A 6 -14.61 -91.83 -30.04
CA ALA A 6 -15.58 -90.87 -30.56
C ALA A 6 -16.25 -90.05 -29.44
N GLU A 7 -16.68 -90.69 -28.35
CA GLU A 7 -17.25 -89.99 -27.18
C GLU A 7 -16.20 -89.15 -26.45
N SER A 8 -14.94 -89.60 -26.38
CA SER A 8 -13.85 -88.83 -25.79
C SER A 8 -13.47 -87.59 -26.60
N SER A 9 -13.70 -87.61 -27.92
CA SER A 9 -13.47 -86.48 -28.82
C SER A 9 -14.62 -85.47 -28.77
N ILE A 10 -15.86 -85.94 -28.65
CA ILE A 10 -17.06 -85.09 -28.54
C ILE A 10 -17.14 -84.43 -27.16
N ALA A 11 -16.80 -85.16 -26.09
CA ALA A 11 -16.75 -84.61 -24.73
C ALA A 11 -15.62 -83.57 -24.55
N ARG A 12 -14.51 -83.70 -25.29
CA ARG A 12 -13.41 -82.71 -25.28
C ARG A 12 -13.72 -81.45 -26.09
N CYS A 13 -14.52 -81.54 -27.16
CA CYS A 13 -14.94 -80.37 -27.94
C CYS A 13 -15.95 -79.47 -27.22
N HIS A 14 -16.70 -79.99 -26.25
CA HIS A 14 -17.68 -79.20 -25.50
C HIS A 14 -17.09 -78.37 -24.34
N LEU A 15 -15.80 -78.55 -24.01
CA LEU A 15 -15.16 -77.86 -22.88
C LEU A 15 -14.27 -76.68 -23.27
N ALA A 16 -14.21 -76.27 -24.54
CA ALA A 16 -13.26 -75.23 -24.95
C ALA A 16 -13.75 -74.32 -26.10
N SER A 17 -14.93 -73.72 -25.99
CA SER A 17 -15.12 -72.36 -26.48
C SER A 17 -16.35 -71.74 -25.85
N GLU A 18 -16.17 -70.68 -25.07
CA GLU A 18 -17.26 -69.75 -24.80
C GLU A 18 -17.91 -69.37 -26.15
N PRO A 19 -19.24 -69.54 -26.33
CA PRO A 19 -19.86 -69.26 -27.62
C PRO A 19 -19.54 -67.81 -27.99
N ARG A 20 -19.02 -67.59 -29.19
CA ARG A 20 -18.50 -66.30 -29.67
C ARG A 20 -19.47 -65.13 -29.42
N THR A 21 -20.76 -65.41 -29.44
CA THR A 21 -21.86 -64.50 -29.09
C THR A 21 -21.85 -64.08 -27.63
N GLN A 22 -21.60 -64.99 -26.68
CA GLN A 22 -21.47 -64.69 -25.25
C GLN A 22 -20.23 -63.86 -24.98
N ARG A 23 -19.09 -64.19 -25.60
CA ARG A 23 -17.87 -63.38 -25.49
C ARG A 23 -18.06 -61.96 -26.04
N MET A 24 -18.78 -61.83 -27.16
CA MET A 24 -19.12 -60.51 -27.72
C MET A 24 -20.10 -59.74 -26.82
N LYS A 25 -21.06 -60.43 -26.21
CA LYS A 25 -21.99 -59.84 -25.22
C LYS A 25 -21.25 -59.31 -23.99
N THR A 26 -20.31 -60.08 -23.44
CA THR A 26 -19.49 -59.62 -22.31
C THR A 26 -18.65 -58.39 -22.66
N ARG A 27 -18.01 -58.39 -23.84
CA ARG A 27 -17.22 -57.24 -24.31
C ARG A 27 -18.07 -56.00 -24.60
N LEU A 28 -19.28 -56.19 -25.15
CA LEU A 28 -20.22 -55.08 -25.36
C LEU A 28 -20.69 -54.51 -24.02
N HIS A 29 -20.96 -55.37 -23.04
CA HIS A 29 -21.34 -54.91 -21.70
C HIS A 29 -20.22 -54.11 -21.03
N GLU A 30 -18.98 -54.57 -21.13
CA GLU A 30 -17.79 -53.86 -20.64
C GLU A 30 -17.62 -52.50 -21.35
N VAL A 31 -17.76 -52.45 -22.68
CA VAL A 31 -17.70 -51.18 -23.43
C VAL A 31 -18.81 -50.22 -23.02
N VAL A 32 -20.03 -50.71 -22.79
CA VAL A 32 -21.16 -49.86 -22.35
C VAL A 32 -20.90 -49.29 -20.96
N VAL A 33 -20.45 -50.11 -20.01
CA VAL A 33 -20.08 -49.65 -18.65
C VAL A 33 -18.98 -48.60 -18.72
N ASN A 34 -17.93 -48.82 -19.53
CA ASN A 34 -16.86 -47.85 -19.71
C ASN A 34 -17.34 -46.54 -20.35
N LEU A 35 -18.34 -46.58 -21.27
CA LEU A 35 -18.93 -45.38 -21.85
C LEU A 35 -19.78 -44.61 -20.84
N GLU A 36 -20.50 -45.31 -19.96
CA GLU A 36 -21.24 -44.70 -18.85
C GLU A 36 -20.28 -44.02 -17.86
N GLU A 37 -19.14 -44.66 -17.54
CA GLU A 37 -18.08 -44.06 -16.71
C GLU A 37 -17.46 -42.82 -17.35
N VAL A 38 -17.15 -42.87 -18.66
CA VAL A 38 -16.63 -41.70 -19.39
C VAL A 38 -17.65 -40.57 -19.42
N SER A 39 -18.93 -40.88 -19.65
CA SER A 39 -20.00 -39.87 -19.63
C SER A 39 -20.16 -39.25 -18.24
N SER A 40 -20.07 -40.05 -17.17
CA SER A 40 -20.05 -39.53 -15.79
C SER A 40 -18.86 -38.58 -15.59
N MET A 41 -17.66 -38.99 -16.00
CA MET A 41 -16.45 -38.18 -15.86
C MET A 41 -16.52 -36.88 -16.68
N GLU A 42 -17.14 -36.89 -17.87
CA GLU A 42 -17.39 -35.67 -18.64
C GLU A 42 -18.28 -34.68 -17.87
N THR A 43 -19.36 -35.17 -17.25
CA THR A 43 -20.22 -34.31 -16.43
C THR A 43 -19.47 -33.74 -15.22
N GLU A 44 -18.66 -34.55 -14.53
CA GLU A 44 -17.82 -34.10 -13.41
C GLU A 44 -16.81 -33.04 -13.85
N ILE A 45 -16.15 -33.22 -15.00
CA ILE A 45 -15.23 -32.23 -15.57
C ILE A 45 -15.94 -30.91 -15.84
N THR A 46 -17.18 -30.93 -16.36
CA THR A 46 -17.92 -29.69 -16.62
C THR A 46 -18.29 -28.95 -15.33
N VAL A 47 -18.65 -29.68 -14.28
CA VAL A 47 -18.95 -29.10 -12.95
C VAL A 47 -17.69 -28.49 -12.35
N LEU A 48 -16.59 -29.24 -12.33
CA LEU A 48 -15.30 -28.77 -11.83
C LEU A 48 -14.77 -27.55 -12.61
N SER A 49 -15.02 -27.50 -13.92
CA SER A 49 -14.63 -26.34 -14.74
C SER A 49 -15.40 -25.09 -14.34
N PHE A 50 -16.68 -25.22 -14.00
CA PHE A 50 -17.50 -24.11 -13.52
C PHE A 50 -17.04 -23.65 -12.12
N GLU A 51 -16.85 -24.59 -11.19
CA GLU A 51 -16.35 -24.29 -9.84
C GLU A 51 -14.96 -23.62 -9.86
N LEU A 52 -14.10 -24.00 -10.80
CA LEU A 52 -12.77 -23.40 -10.97
C LEU A 52 -12.86 -21.96 -11.47
N GLU A 53 -13.79 -21.66 -12.38
CA GLU A 53 -14.02 -20.29 -12.85
C GLU A 53 -14.61 -19.40 -11.73
N ASP A 54 -15.53 -19.93 -10.92
CA ASP A 54 -16.03 -19.23 -9.72
C ASP A 54 -14.90 -18.95 -8.72
N CYS A 55 -14.03 -19.95 -8.44
CA CYS A 55 -12.85 -19.75 -7.60
C CYS A 55 -11.92 -18.68 -8.18
N ARG A 56 -11.71 -18.66 -9.49
CA ARG A 56 -10.87 -17.69 -10.17
C ARG A 56 -11.43 -16.28 -10.04
N GLN A 57 -12.74 -16.11 -10.19
CA GLN A 57 -13.43 -14.83 -10.04
C GLN A 57 -13.25 -14.29 -8.61
N VAL A 58 -13.48 -15.12 -7.59
CA VAL A 58 -13.29 -14.75 -6.17
C VAL A 58 -11.84 -14.31 -5.90
N VAL A 59 -10.86 -15.04 -6.43
CA VAL A 59 -9.44 -14.69 -6.26
C VAL A 59 -9.11 -13.36 -6.95
N GLN A 60 -9.69 -13.07 -8.11
CA GLN A 60 -9.48 -11.79 -8.80
C GLN A 60 -10.12 -10.62 -8.05
N GLU A 61 -11.33 -10.79 -7.52
CA GLU A 61 -11.99 -9.79 -6.69
C GLU A 61 -11.19 -9.51 -5.42
N MET A 62 -10.75 -10.58 -4.74
CA MET A 62 -9.87 -10.49 -3.58
C MET A 62 -8.57 -9.74 -3.93
N ALA A 63 -7.92 -10.09 -5.05
CA ALA A 63 -6.70 -9.43 -5.50
C ALA A 63 -6.92 -7.94 -5.85
N SER A 64 -8.09 -7.61 -6.41
CA SER A 64 -8.47 -6.23 -6.71
C SER A 64 -8.70 -5.40 -5.45
N ALA A 65 -9.30 -6.00 -4.41
CA ALA A 65 -9.48 -5.35 -3.11
C ALA A 65 -8.13 -5.04 -2.44
N TYR A 66 -7.15 -5.94 -2.58
CA TYR A 66 -5.79 -5.71 -2.10
C TYR A 66 -5.00 -4.69 -2.94
N ARG A 67 -5.24 -4.63 -4.25
CA ARG A 67 -4.59 -3.67 -5.16
C ARG A 67 -5.21 -2.27 -5.08
N GLY A 68 -6.49 -2.16 -4.76
CA GLY A 68 -7.31 -0.94 -4.79
C GLY A 68 -7.01 0.10 -3.71
N GLY A 69 -5.80 0.15 -3.17
CA GLY A 69 -5.38 1.19 -2.24
C GLY A 69 -5.72 0.92 -0.77
N GLY A 70 -6.69 0.06 -0.44
CA GLY A 70 -7.15 -0.13 0.95
C GLY A 70 -6.04 -0.43 1.97
N ILE A 71 -5.07 -1.30 1.65
CA ILE A 71 -3.89 -1.54 2.52
C ILE A 71 -2.96 -0.32 2.58
N ALA A 72 -2.77 0.36 1.44
CA ALA A 72 -1.93 1.55 1.39
C ALA A 72 -2.56 2.74 2.15
N ASP A 73 -3.89 2.85 2.12
CA ASP A 73 -4.67 3.85 2.83
C ASP A 73 -4.71 3.53 4.32
N MET A 74 -4.97 2.27 4.71
CA MET A 74 -4.85 1.84 6.12
C MET A 74 -3.44 2.07 6.68
N ARG A 75 -2.39 1.85 5.88
CA ARG A 75 -1.01 2.15 6.30
C ARG A 75 -0.79 3.65 6.47
N ARG A 76 -1.28 4.48 5.55
CA ARG A 76 -1.22 5.94 5.67
C ARG A 76 -1.97 6.43 6.90
N ASP A 77 -3.15 5.87 7.17
CA ASP A 77 -3.96 6.16 8.36
C ASP A 77 -3.25 5.71 9.64
N MET A 78 -2.59 4.54 9.65
CA MET A 78 -1.78 4.09 10.77
C MET A 78 -0.56 4.99 11.03
N GLU A 79 0.13 5.44 9.97
CA GLU A 79 1.25 6.40 10.09
C GLU A 79 0.75 7.72 10.68
N GLN A 80 -0.37 8.24 10.18
CA GLN A 80 -1.00 9.44 10.70
C GLN A 80 -1.42 9.27 12.17
N MET A 81 -2.04 8.15 12.52
CA MET A 81 -2.49 7.87 13.87
C MET A 81 -1.32 7.66 14.84
N SER A 82 -0.22 7.05 14.38
CA SER A 82 1.04 6.93 15.14
C SER A 82 1.63 8.30 15.48
N ILE A 83 1.64 9.23 14.51
CA ILE A 83 2.05 10.62 14.75
C ILE A 83 1.11 11.29 15.77
N GLN A 84 -0.21 11.13 15.63
CA GLN A 84 -1.19 11.69 16.57
C GLN A 84 -1.01 11.14 17.99
N ILE A 85 -0.80 9.83 18.14
CA ILE A 85 -0.55 9.20 19.44
C ILE A 85 0.76 9.70 20.05
N GLY A 86 1.83 9.84 19.26
CA GLY A 86 3.10 10.41 19.72
C GLY A 86 2.96 11.85 20.22
N LEU A 87 2.14 12.66 19.53
CA LEU A 87 1.81 14.02 19.97
C LEU A 87 0.95 14.01 21.24
N LEU A 88 -0.08 13.16 21.32
CA LEU A 88 -0.94 13.00 22.50
C LEU A 88 -0.14 12.53 23.74
N GLN A 89 0.77 11.56 23.60
CA GLN A 89 1.61 11.09 24.69
C GLN A 89 2.54 12.19 25.22
N ARG A 90 3.08 13.02 24.32
CA ARG A 90 3.88 14.21 24.69
C ARG A 90 3.04 15.27 25.41
N VAL A 91 1.79 15.44 24.99
CA VAL A 91 0.83 16.35 25.63
C VAL A 91 0.40 15.84 27.01
N VAL A 92 -0.01 14.57 27.13
CA VAL A 92 -0.44 13.95 28.40
C VAL A 92 0.69 13.95 29.43
N SER A 93 1.94 13.67 29.00
CA SER A 93 3.12 13.76 29.86
C SER A 93 3.37 15.19 30.37
N ASN A 94 2.89 16.20 29.65
CA ASN A 94 2.98 17.62 30.02
C ASN A 94 1.69 18.17 30.67
N ALA A 95 0.59 17.41 30.72
CA ALA A 95 -0.76 17.89 31.05
C ALA A 95 -1.28 17.47 32.44
N HIS A 96 -0.46 17.59 33.50
CA HIS A 96 -1.02 17.72 34.86
C HIS A 96 -1.68 19.10 35.08
N VAL A 97 -1.60 20.03 34.13
CA VAL A 97 -2.01 21.43 34.36
C VAL A 97 -3.16 21.83 33.43
N VAL A 98 -4.37 21.65 33.97
CA VAL A 98 -5.59 22.47 33.79
C VAL A 98 -6.54 22.15 32.63
N ALA A 99 -7.80 21.96 33.03
CA ALA A 99 -8.97 21.55 32.27
C ALA A 99 -9.88 22.73 31.82
N HIS A 100 -10.77 22.39 30.86
CA HIS A 100 -12.03 23.03 30.40
C HIS A 100 -12.00 24.38 29.63
N ASP A 101 -12.35 24.34 28.33
CA ASP A 101 -13.67 24.73 27.76
C ASP A 101 -13.61 24.98 26.23
N ALA A 102 -14.74 24.73 25.55
CA ALA A 102 -15.11 25.02 24.16
C ALA A 102 -14.34 24.32 23.02
N GLY A 103 -15.08 23.54 22.21
CA GLY A 103 -14.72 22.91 20.93
C GLY A 103 -13.26 23.01 20.52
N VAL A 104 -12.52 21.90 20.63
CA VAL A 104 -11.07 21.83 20.46
C VAL A 104 -10.69 22.19 19.01
N ARG A 105 -10.70 23.48 18.70
CA ARG A 105 -9.84 24.08 17.69
C ARG A 105 -8.44 23.72 18.15
N LEU A 106 -7.90 22.65 17.59
CA LEU A 106 -6.48 22.30 17.65
C LEU A 106 -5.72 23.61 17.44
N ARG A 107 -5.22 24.20 18.52
CA ARG A 107 -4.38 25.39 18.44
C ARG A 107 -3.07 24.86 17.89
N ILE A 108 -2.92 24.92 16.57
CA ILE A 108 -1.69 24.54 15.90
C ILE A 108 -0.58 25.38 16.56
N PRO A 109 0.40 24.74 17.22
CA PRO A 109 1.49 25.45 17.86
C PRO A 109 2.19 26.31 16.81
N LYS A 110 2.34 27.60 17.11
CA LYS A 110 3.07 28.51 16.23
C LYS A 110 4.57 28.21 16.34
N PRO A 111 5.31 28.21 15.22
CA PRO A 111 6.76 28.08 15.21
C PRO A 111 7.43 29.11 16.11
N LYS A 112 8.58 28.74 16.68
CA LYS A 112 9.44 29.67 17.40
C LYS A 112 9.94 30.72 16.41
N ALA A 113 9.88 31.99 16.80
CA ALA A 113 10.48 33.05 15.99
C ALA A 113 12.00 32.91 15.97
N TYR A 114 12.59 33.08 14.79
CA TYR A 114 14.03 32.99 14.61
C TYR A 114 14.64 34.38 14.57
N ASN A 115 15.64 34.62 15.41
CA ASN A 115 16.25 35.94 15.62
C ASN A 115 17.52 36.17 14.78
N GLY A 116 17.99 35.17 14.02
CA GLY A 116 19.21 35.27 13.21
C GLY A 116 20.48 34.80 13.90
N VAL A 117 20.39 34.04 14.99
CA VAL A 117 21.56 33.39 15.62
C VAL A 117 22.23 32.47 14.61
N ARG A 118 23.50 32.76 14.31
CA ARG A 118 24.29 31.96 13.35
C ARG A 118 24.75 30.66 14.00
N ASP A 119 23.86 29.68 14.06
CA ASP A 119 24.09 28.37 14.64
C ASP A 119 23.35 27.33 13.80
N ALA A 120 24.07 26.30 13.35
CA ALA A 120 23.52 25.29 12.44
C ALA A 120 22.24 24.64 13.01
N LYS A 121 22.24 24.34 14.32
CA LYS A 121 21.11 23.69 14.98
C LYS A 121 19.91 24.62 15.10
N GLU A 122 20.09 25.88 15.48
CA GLU A 122 18.96 26.84 15.53
C GLU A 122 18.38 27.12 14.13
N VAL A 123 19.22 27.16 13.08
CA VAL A 123 18.77 27.30 11.69
C VAL A 123 17.95 26.09 11.25
N GLU A 124 18.46 24.88 11.46
CA GLU A 124 17.75 23.64 11.12
C GLU A 124 16.44 23.50 11.88
N ASN A 125 16.44 23.78 13.19
CA ASN A 125 15.22 23.75 14.01
C ASN A 125 14.16 24.72 13.49
N PHE A 126 14.56 25.95 13.15
CA PHE A 126 13.63 26.93 12.60
C PHE A 126 13.03 26.48 11.27
N LEU A 127 13.86 26.03 10.34
CA LEU A 127 13.41 25.57 9.02
C LEU A 127 12.47 24.37 9.15
N PHE A 128 12.82 23.41 10.00
CA PHE A 128 12.01 22.24 10.27
C PHE A 128 10.65 22.61 10.91
N ASP A 129 10.64 23.46 11.94
CA ASP A 129 9.42 23.91 12.60
C ASP A 129 8.46 24.62 11.63
N ILE A 130 8.99 25.42 10.72
CA ILE A 130 8.23 26.11 9.68
C ILE A 130 7.65 25.12 8.66
N GLU A 131 8.43 24.14 8.21
CA GLU A 131 7.95 23.09 7.29
C GLU A 131 6.84 22.25 7.93
N GLN A 132 6.99 21.86 9.20
CA GLN A 132 5.94 21.16 9.93
C GLN A 132 4.68 22.01 10.10
N TYR A 133 4.85 23.33 10.30
CA TYR A 133 3.71 24.23 10.37
C TYR A 133 2.96 24.30 9.04
N PHE A 134 3.65 24.36 7.89
CA PHE A 134 2.99 24.32 6.58
C PHE A 134 2.15 23.06 6.40
N LEU A 135 2.66 21.91 6.81
CA LEU A 135 1.92 20.64 6.78
C LEU A 135 0.69 20.69 7.71
N ALA A 136 0.86 21.22 8.93
CA ALA A 136 -0.23 21.32 9.90
C ALA A 136 -1.36 22.28 9.48
N VAL A 137 -1.04 23.34 8.75
CA VAL A 137 -2.04 24.31 8.23
C VAL A 137 -2.41 24.08 6.75
N ASN A 138 -1.95 22.99 6.14
CA ASN A 138 -2.15 22.61 4.74
C ASN A 138 -1.86 23.75 3.74
N VAL A 139 -0.68 24.39 3.87
CA VAL A 139 -0.23 25.45 2.97
C VAL A 139 0.60 24.85 1.83
N GLU A 140 0.03 24.85 0.62
CA GLU A 140 0.69 24.34 -0.59
C GLU A 140 1.28 25.45 -1.46
N ASP A 141 0.68 26.65 -1.44
CA ASP A 141 1.10 27.81 -2.24
C ASP A 141 2.47 28.35 -1.79
N GLU A 142 3.43 28.42 -2.74
CA GLU A 142 4.82 28.82 -2.48
C GLU A 142 4.93 30.26 -1.95
N ALA A 143 4.22 31.21 -2.55
CA ALA A 143 4.24 32.61 -2.10
C ALA A 143 3.69 32.75 -0.66
N ARG A 144 2.68 31.94 -0.32
CA ARG A 144 2.14 31.89 1.05
C ARG A 144 3.10 31.23 2.03
N LYS A 145 3.83 30.17 1.64
CA LYS A 145 4.89 29.56 2.47
C LYS A 145 5.96 30.60 2.80
N GLU A 146 6.48 31.29 1.80
CA GLU A 146 7.48 32.35 1.98
C GLU A 146 6.96 33.43 2.93
N SER A 147 5.76 33.96 2.67
CA SER A 147 5.14 35.00 3.49
C SER A 147 5.05 34.61 4.96
N ILE A 148 4.61 33.37 5.24
CA ILE A 148 4.52 32.83 6.60
C ILE A 148 5.91 32.70 7.23
N ALA A 149 6.88 32.11 6.54
CA ALA A 149 8.25 31.95 7.07
C ALA A 149 8.86 33.30 7.44
N ILE A 150 8.74 34.29 6.56
CA ILE A 150 9.21 35.66 6.77
C ILE A 150 8.56 36.29 7.99
N MET A 151 7.28 36.01 8.27
CA MET A 151 6.59 36.53 9.47
C MET A 151 7.21 36.04 10.78
N TYR A 152 7.84 34.86 10.78
CA TYR A 152 8.52 34.30 11.95
C TYR A 152 10.01 34.70 12.05
N LEU A 153 10.53 35.48 11.10
CA LEU A 153 11.83 36.12 11.25
C LEU A 153 11.73 37.34 12.17
N THR A 154 12.70 37.46 13.07
CA THR A 154 12.86 38.54 14.04
C THR A 154 14.34 38.92 14.14
N GLY A 155 14.68 39.97 14.89
CA GLY A 155 16.06 40.38 15.12
C GLY A 155 16.86 40.56 13.82
N ASP A 156 18.06 39.99 13.80
CA ASP A 156 19.01 40.09 12.69
C ASP A 156 18.51 39.37 11.44
N ALA A 157 17.75 38.27 11.59
CA ALA A 157 17.12 37.60 10.46
C ALA A 157 16.10 38.50 9.75
N LYS A 158 15.33 39.29 10.50
CA LYS A 158 14.38 40.25 9.91
C LYS A 158 15.08 41.41 9.22
N LEU A 159 16.23 41.85 9.74
CA LEU A 159 17.06 42.88 9.10
C LEU A 159 17.66 42.38 7.79
N TRP A 160 18.22 41.18 7.78
CA TRP A 160 18.70 40.52 6.56
C TRP A 160 17.59 40.40 5.50
N TRP A 161 16.39 39.96 5.90
CA TRP A 161 15.27 39.87 4.97
C TRP A 161 14.92 41.22 4.33
N ARG A 162 14.99 42.33 5.08
CA ARG A 162 14.75 43.67 4.50
C ARG A 162 15.75 44.01 3.41
N THR A 163 17.02 43.64 3.60
CA THR A 163 18.07 43.80 2.58
C THR A 163 17.77 42.92 1.35
N LYS A 164 17.47 41.63 1.57
CA LYS A 164 17.10 40.70 0.47
C LYS A 164 15.87 41.15 -0.29
N TYR A 165 14.85 41.66 0.40
CA TYR A 165 13.65 42.18 -0.23
C TYR A 165 13.94 43.37 -1.15
N ALA A 166 14.87 44.26 -0.76
CA ALA A 166 15.31 45.37 -1.62
C ALA A 166 16.06 44.86 -2.87
N GLU A 167 16.90 43.83 -2.73
CA GLU A 167 17.59 43.18 -3.86
C GLU A 167 16.58 42.54 -4.85
N ILE A 168 15.52 41.91 -4.34
CA ILE A 168 14.44 41.33 -5.16
C ILE A 168 13.69 42.44 -5.92
N GLN A 169 13.35 43.55 -5.24
CA GLN A 169 12.69 44.70 -5.89
C GLN A 169 13.56 45.36 -6.95
N ALA A 170 14.88 45.36 -6.74
CA ALA A 170 15.86 45.81 -7.73
C ALA A 170 16.12 44.77 -8.85
N ASN A 171 15.41 43.63 -8.82
CA ASN A 171 15.55 42.52 -9.76
C ASN A 171 16.98 41.96 -9.83
N GLN A 172 17.71 42.03 -8.70
CA GLN A 172 19.09 41.53 -8.56
C GLN A 172 19.14 40.07 -8.10
N VAL A 173 18.15 39.64 -7.32
CA VAL A 173 18.02 38.29 -6.78
C VAL A 173 16.61 37.78 -7.01
N ARG A 174 16.46 36.48 -7.28
CA ARG A 174 15.17 35.82 -7.42
C ARG A 174 15.00 34.81 -6.27
N LEU A 175 14.06 35.09 -5.38
CA LEU A 175 13.59 34.19 -4.32
C LEU A 175 12.06 34.09 -4.45
N ASP A 176 11.60 33.22 -5.34
CA ASP A 176 10.18 33.03 -5.68
C ASP A 176 9.66 31.63 -5.34
N THR A 177 10.46 30.84 -4.61
CA THR A 177 10.05 29.54 -4.06
C THR A 177 10.57 29.37 -2.64
N TRP A 178 9.85 28.56 -1.85
CA TRP A 178 10.26 28.18 -0.49
C TRP A 178 11.67 27.55 -0.48
N ALA A 179 12.00 26.74 -1.48
CA ALA A 179 13.30 26.09 -1.59
C ALA A 179 14.45 27.11 -1.66
N LEU A 180 14.30 28.14 -2.48
CA LEU A 180 15.30 29.21 -2.62
C LEU A 180 15.41 30.04 -1.34
N LEU A 181 14.28 30.35 -0.68
CA LEU A 181 14.31 31.05 0.60
C LEU A 181 15.02 30.22 1.68
N ARG A 182 14.73 28.91 1.75
CA ARG A 182 15.38 27.97 2.67
C ARG A 182 16.89 27.93 2.46
N GLU A 183 17.33 27.81 1.22
CA GLU A 183 18.75 27.82 0.85
C GLU A 183 19.41 29.15 1.25
N ALA A 184 18.80 30.29 0.94
CA ALA A 184 19.33 31.61 1.29
C ALA A 184 19.44 31.83 2.82
N ILE A 185 18.47 31.32 3.60
CA ILE A 185 18.53 31.36 5.07
C ILE A 185 19.69 30.47 5.57
N HIS A 186 19.84 29.30 4.97
CA HIS A 186 20.93 28.38 5.29
C HIS A 186 22.29 29.04 5.00
N GLU A 187 22.53 29.53 3.79
CA GLU A 187 23.79 30.20 3.45
C GLU A 187 24.12 31.41 4.34
N GLN A 188 23.11 32.19 4.72
CA GLN A 188 23.33 33.40 5.51
C GLN A 188 23.70 33.10 6.97
N PHE A 189 23.02 32.13 7.58
CA PHE A 189 23.05 31.94 9.03
C PHE A 189 23.63 30.60 9.47
N PHE A 190 23.86 29.66 8.56
CA PHE A 190 24.53 28.42 8.89
C PHE A 190 26.03 28.70 9.05
N LEU A 191 26.56 28.45 10.24
CA LEU A 191 28.01 28.30 10.41
C LEU A 191 28.33 26.84 10.10
N GLU A 192 29.22 26.58 9.14
CA GLU A 192 29.96 25.32 9.15
C GLU A 192 30.70 25.29 10.48
N ASN A 193 30.21 24.50 11.43
CA ASN A 193 30.93 24.27 12.67
C ASN A 193 32.26 23.60 12.30
N VAL A 194 33.31 24.40 12.26
CA VAL A 194 34.68 23.92 12.48
C VAL A 194 34.71 23.49 13.94
N GLU A 195 34.41 22.21 14.19
CA GLU A 195 34.87 21.54 15.40
C GLU A 195 36.40 21.37 15.37
#